data_AF-A0A7W6J1B9-F1
#
_entry.id   AF-A0A7W6J1B9-F1
#
_cell.length_a   1.000
_cell.length_b   1.000
_cell.length_c   1.000
_cell.angle_alpha   90.00
_cell.angle_beta   90.00
_cell.angle_gamma   90.00
#
_symmetry.space_group_name_H-M   'P 1'
#
loop_
_entity.id
_entity.type
_entity.pdbx_description
1 polymer ?
#
loop_
_entity_poly.entity_id
_entity_poly.type
_entity_poly.pdbx_seq_one_letter_code
_entity_poly.pdbx_strand_id
1 'polypeptide(L)'
;MLKGISPLLDADLLHALRSMGHGDLIAIVDTNFPADTFARSTVLGRPLKIGCNTAAEAVQAILGVMPLDTFVDHAAFRMEVVGAPDEVPEVQREVQAEVNRAEGKDWALHPVERYAFYEKARSAYCIVQTGDRRFYGCFAFMMGVIPPEA
;
A
#
# COMPACT_ATOMS: atom_id res chain seq x y z
N MET A 1 -9.29 5.48 18.92
CA MET A 1 -9.92 6.32 17.87
C MET A 1 -9.50 7.77 18.06
N LEU A 2 -9.26 8.49 16.97
CA LEU A 2 -8.83 9.90 16.96
C LEU A 2 -9.73 10.70 16.00
N LYS A 3 -9.83 12.02 16.18
CA LYS A 3 -10.59 12.89 15.28
C LYS A 3 -9.82 13.08 13.97
N GLY A 4 -10.51 12.97 12.82
CA GLY A 4 -9.91 13.19 11.50
C GLY A 4 -8.99 12.08 10.99
N ILE A 5 -8.88 10.96 11.71
CA ILE A 5 -8.04 9.80 11.35
C ILE A 5 -8.94 8.57 11.31
N SER A 6 -8.76 7.73 10.29
CA SER A 6 -9.52 6.48 10.17
C SER A 6 -9.32 5.60 11.41
N PRO A 7 -10.40 5.05 12.00
CA PRO A 7 -10.28 4.16 13.16
C PRO A 7 -9.63 2.81 12.82
N LEU A 8 -9.44 2.48 11.53
CA LEU A 8 -8.69 1.31 11.08
C LEU A 8 -7.18 1.45 11.30
N LEU A 9 -6.68 2.69 11.45
CA LEU A 9 -5.27 2.95 11.73
C LEU A 9 -5.03 2.84 13.24
N ASP A 10 -4.52 1.69 13.67
CA ASP A 10 -4.10 1.50 15.05
C ASP A 10 -2.79 2.24 15.38
N ALA A 11 -2.34 2.14 16.63
CA ALA A 11 -1.16 2.84 17.10
C ALA A 11 0.12 2.42 16.36
N ASP A 12 0.27 1.12 16.06
CA ASP A 12 1.45 0.59 15.39
C ASP A 12 1.52 1.06 13.93
N LEU A 13 0.37 1.06 13.24
CA LEU A 13 0.29 1.52 11.85
C LEU A 13 0.50 3.03 11.74
N LEU A 14 -0.10 3.82 12.62
CA LEU A 14 0.17 5.27 12.67
C LEU A 14 1.64 5.56 12.98
N HIS A 15 2.25 4.82 13.89
CA HIS A 15 3.67 4.95 14.18
C HIS A 15 4.53 4.64 12.95
N ALA A 16 4.24 3.54 12.25
CA ALA A 16 4.97 3.17 11.04
C ALA A 16 4.85 4.25 9.96
N LEU A 17 3.63 4.67 9.62
CA LEU A 17 3.37 5.71 8.61
C LEU A 17 4.08 7.03 8.95
N ARG A 18 4.09 7.43 10.23
CA ARG A 18 4.72 8.68 10.66
C ARG A 18 6.25 8.60 10.73
N SER A 19 6.80 7.39 10.85
CA SER A 19 8.25 7.13 10.90
C SER A 19 8.87 6.97 9.52
N MET A 20 8.06 6.59 8.52
CA MET A 20 8.51 6.49 7.13
C MET A 20 9.01 7.85 6.63
N GLY A 21 10.19 7.82 5.99
CA GLY A 21 10.76 8.94 5.27
C GLY A 21 10.27 9.00 3.82
N HIS A 22 10.58 10.09 3.13
CA HIS A 22 10.36 10.19 1.69
C HIS A 22 11.10 9.08 0.94
N GLY A 23 10.38 8.38 0.05
CA GLY A 23 10.90 7.26 -0.73
C GLY A 23 10.75 5.90 -0.05
N ASP A 24 10.40 5.84 1.24
CA ASP A 24 10.08 4.58 1.90
C ASP A 24 8.83 3.95 1.26
N LEU A 25 8.86 2.61 1.13
CA LEU A 25 7.76 1.84 0.57
C LEU A 25 6.93 1.21 1.69
N ILE A 26 5.61 1.17 1.51
CA ILE A 26 4.69 0.35 2.29
C ILE A 26 4.02 -0.66 1.37
N ALA A 27 3.95 -1.93 1.79
CA ALA A 27 3.25 -2.97 1.05
C ALA A 27 1.95 -3.35 1.76
N ILE A 28 0.81 -3.17 1.08
CA ILE A 28 -0.51 -3.61 1.54
C ILE A 28 -0.82 -4.93 0.86
N VAL A 29 -1.06 -5.99 1.62
CA VAL A 29 -1.12 -7.34 1.07
C VAL A 29 -2.38 -8.09 1.46
N ASP A 30 -2.83 -8.97 0.56
CA ASP A 30 -3.94 -9.88 0.79
C ASP A 30 -3.58 -11.03 1.74
N THR A 31 -4.56 -11.89 2.02
CA THR A 31 -4.39 -13.05 2.92
C THR A 31 -3.55 -14.18 2.33
N ASN A 32 -3.31 -14.19 1.01
CA ASN A 32 -2.52 -15.20 0.32
C ASN A 32 -1.02 -14.83 0.28
N PHE A 33 -0.68 -13.56 0.42
CA PHE A 33 0.69 -13.10 0.46
C PHE A 33 1.43 -13.64 1.70
N PRO A 34 2.69 -14.11 1.56
CA PRO A 34 3.50 -14.62 2.67
C PRO A 34 4.04 -13.48 3.58
N ALA A 35 3.14 -12.72 4.19
CA ALA A 35 3.44 -11.50 4.92
C ALA A 35 4.46 -11.69 6.05
N ASP A 36 4.34 -12.77 6.84
CA ASP A 36 5.27 -13.07 7.94
C ASP A 36 6.71 -13.27 7.44
N THR A 37 6.88 -13.99 6.33
CA THR A 37 8.22 -14.28 5.78
C THR A 37 8.88 -13.01 5.26
N PHE A 38 8.14 -12.21 4.50
CA PHE A 38 8.69 -11.01 3.87
C PHE A 38 8.93 -9.89 4.88
N ALA A 39 8.05 -9.74 5.87
CA ALA A 39 8.17 -8.66 6.85
C ALA A 39 9.43 -8.79 7.72
N ARG A 40 9.98 -9.99 7.90
CA ARG A 40 11.28 -10.21 8.55
C ARG A 40 12.45 -9.51 7.85
N SER A 41 12.31 -9.19 6.56
CA SER A 41 13.31 -8.45 5.77
C SER A 41 13.05 -6.94 5.72
N THR A 42 11.85 -6.49 6.11
CA THR A 42 11.50 -5.07 6.16
C THR A 42 12.12 -4.38 7.37
N VAL A 43 12.17 -3.04 7.36
CA VAL A 43 12.69 -2.23 8.48
C VAL A 43 11.97 -2.57 9.80
N LEU A 44 10.64 -2.77 9.76
CA LEU A 44 9.85 -3.09 10.95
C LEU A 44 10.07 -4.53 11.47
N GLY A 45 10.58 -5.44 10.64
CA GLY A 45 10.88 -6.83 11.02
C GLY A 45 9.67 -7.74 11.32
N ARG A 46 8.44 -7.21 11.27
CA ARG A 46 7.19 -7.94 11.52
C ARG A 46 6.04 -7.37 10.68
N PRO A 47 5.03 -8.18 10.33
CA PRO A 47 3.86 -7.65 9.63
C PRO A 47 2.98 -6.86 10.61
N LEU A 48 2.37 -5.79 10.09
CA LEU A 48 1.23 -5.14 10.70
C LEU A 48 -0.07 -5.76 10.16
N LYS A 49 -1.17 -5.56 10.87
CA LYS A 49 -2.51 -5.99 10.43
C LYS A 49 -3.44 -4.81 10.45
N ILE A 50 -4.35 -4.75 9.49
CA ILE A 50 -5.43 -3.77 9.46
C ILE A 50 -6.76 -4.50 9.45
N GLY A 51 -7.67 -4.10 10.34
CA GLY A 51 -8.94 -4.78 10.61
C GLY A 51 -10.03 -4.52 9.56
N CYS A 52 -9.70 -4.60 8.27
CA CYS A 52 -10.63 -4.43 7.16
C CYS A 52 -10.71 -5.68 6.28
N ASN A 53 -11.77 -5.81 5.49
CA ASN A 53 -12.03 -7.01 4.68
C ASN A 53 -11.60 -6.84 3.22
N THR A 54 -11.28 -5.62 2.81
CA THR A 54 -10.85 -5.30 1.44
C THR A 54 -9.55 -4.52 1.43
N ALA A 55 -8.76 -4.70 0.37
CA ALA A 55 -7.57 -3.88 0.14
C ALA A 55 -7.92 -2.40 -0.09
N ALA A 56 -9.08 -2.11 -0.68
CA ALA A 56 -9.56 -0.75 -0.91
C ALA A 56 -9.80 0.02 0.41
N GLU A 57 -10.41 -0.59 1.42
CA GLU A 57 -10.57 0.01 2.75
C GLU A 57 -9.21 0.33 3.42
N ALA A 58 -8.23 -0.57 3.26
CA ALA A 58 -6.89 -0.35 3.78
C ALA A 58 -6.21 0.83 3.09
N VAL A 59 -6.28 0.88 1.75
CA VAL A 59 -5.71 1.95 0.93
C VAL A 59 -6.37 3.29 1.24
N GLN A 60 -7.69 3.33 1.34
CA GLN A 60 -8.44 4.53 1.73
C GLN A 60 -7.96 5.06 3.08
N ALA A 61 -7.81 4.18 4.08
CA ALA A 61 -7.34 4.58 5.40
C ALA A 61 -5.90 5.10 5.38
N ILE A 62 -4.99 4.38 4.71
CA ILE A 62 -3.56 4.70 4.67
C ILE A 62 -3.29 5.98 3.86
N LEU A 63 -3.82 6.08 2.64
CA LEU A 63 -3.63 7.27 1.79
C LEU A 63 -4.42 8.49 2.30
N GLY A 64 -5.37 8.31 3.21
CA GLY A 64 -6.00 9.41 3.93
C GLY A 64 -5.03 10.21 4.82
N VAL A 65 -3.85 9.67 5.15
CA VAL A 65 -2.81 10.35 5.95
C VAL A 65 -1.41 10.28 5.34
N MET A 66 -1.21 9.47 4.29
CA MET A 66 0.09 9.22 3.66
C MET A 66 0.14 9.83 2.26
N PRO A 67 1.01 10.83 1.99
CA PRO A 67 1.18 11.37 0.64
C PRO A 67 1.88 10.37 -0.28
N LEU A 68 1.52 10.33 -1.56
CA LEU A 68 2.30 9.62 -2.57
C LEU A 68 3.45 10.47 -3.13
N ASP A 69 4.52 9.78 -3.51
CA ASP A 69 5.71 10.41 -4.07
C ASP A 69 5.48 10.98 -5.47
N THR A 70 5.79 12.27 -5.64
CA THR A 70 5.66 13.02 -6.91
C THR A 70 7.00 13.23 -7.63
N PHE A 71 8.11 12.78 -7.06
CA PHE A 71 9.46 12.92 -7.61
C PHE A 71 9.93 11.69 -8.41
N VAL A 72 9.09 10.66 -8.49
CA VAL A 72 9.34 9.42 -9.23
C VAL A 72 8.28 9.21 -10.31
N ASP A 73 8.61 8.43 -11.35
CA ASP A 73 7.67 8.12 -12.42
C ASP A 73 6.42 7.39 -11.90
N HIS A 74 6.60 6.49 -10.93
CA HIS A 74 5.55 5.65 -10.37
C HIS A 74 5.72 5.50 -8.85
N ALA A 75 4.69 5.87 -8.09
CA ALA A 75 4.66 5.74 -6.63
C ALA A 75 3.61 4.74 -6.11
N ALA A 76 2.79 4.18 -7.00
CA ALA A 76 1.72 3.26 -6.65
C ALA A 76 1.78 2.05 -7.58
N PHE A 77 1.81 0.85 -7.02
CA PHE A 77 2.09 -0.39 -7.76
C PHE A 77 1.03 -1.45 -7.49
N ARG A 78 0.67 -2.20 -8.54
CA ARG A 78 -0.17 -3.42 -8.47
C ARG A 78 0.59 -4.59 -9.08
N MET A 79 0.32 -5.81 -8.61
CA MET A 79 0.88 -7.01 -9.25
C MET A 79 0.14 -7.32 -10.57
N GLU A 80 0.88 -7.67 -11.61
CA GLU A 80 0.32 -8.20 -12.86
C GLU A 80 -0.36 -9.55 -12.65
N VAL A 81 -1.42 -9.82 -13.42
CA VAL A 81 -1.98 -11.17 -13.49
C VAL A 81 -1.03 -12.06 -14.29
N VAL A 82 -0.64 -13.20 -13.71
CA VAL A 82 0.32 -14.11 -14.34
C VAL A 82 -0.24 -14.63 -15.66
N GLY A 83 0.46 -14.32 -16.76
CA GLY A 83 0.05 -14.69 -18.11
C GLY A 83 -0.98 -13.75 -18.76
N ALA A 84 -1.42 -12.69 -18.06
CA ALA A 84 -2.37 -11.70 -18.56
C ALA A 84 -2.09 -10.30 -17.98
N PRO A 85 -0.95 -9.66 -18.29
CA PRO A 85 -0.52 -8.40 -17.64
C PRO A 85 -1.50 -7.22 -17.83
N ASP A 86 -2.25 -7.23 -18.93
CA ASP A 86 -3.28 -6.22 -19.23
C ASP A 86 -4.59 -6.43 -18.46
N GLU A 87 -4.76 -7.57 -17.79
CA GLU A 87 -5.94 -7.83 -16.97
C GLU A 87 -5.88 -7.01 -15.67
N VAL A 88 -7.01 -6.37 -15.35
CA VAL A 88 -7.19 -5.60 -14.11
C VAL A 88 -8.39 -6.16 -13.35
N PRO A 89 -8.15 -7.09 -12.40
CA PRO A 89 -9.19 -7.66 -11.55
C PRO A 89 -9.96 -6.60 -10.75
N GLU A 90 -11.15 -6.95 -10.27
CA GLU A 90 -12.03 -6.06 -9.50
C GLU A 90 -11.32 -5.43 -8.28
N VAL A 91 -10.56 -6.22 -7.50
CA VAL A 91 -9.80 -5.72 -6.36
C VAL A 91 -8.82 -4.59 -6.73
N GLN A 92 -8.21 -4.66 -7.92
CA GLN A 92 -7.29 -3.62 -8.39
C GLN A 92 -8.04 -2.38 -8.87
N ARG A 93 -9.23 -2.53 -9.45
CA ARG A 93 -10.09 -1.40 -9.85
C ARG A 93 -10.64 -0.64 -8.64
N GLU A 94 -11.03 -1.35 -7.59
CA GLU A 94 -11.46 -0.74 -6.33
C GLU A 94 -10.33 0.07 -5.70
N VAL A 95 -9.12 -0.51 -5.62
CA VAL A 95 -7.95 0.21 -5.10
C VAL A 95 -7.56 1.40 -5.97
N GLN A 96 -7.63 1.28 -7.30
CA GLN A 96 -7.41 2.40 -8.22
C GLN A 96 -8.33 3.58 -7.93
N ALA A 97 -9.61 3.31 -7.61
CA ALA A 97 -10.57 4.36 -7.27
C ALA A 97 -10.18 5.10 -5.97
N GLU A 98 -9.71 4.38 -4.95
CA GLU A 98 -9.28 4.98 -3.69
C GLU A 98 -7.96 5.75 -3.80
N VAL A 99 -7.03 5.29 -4.65
CA VAL A 99 -5.82 6.05 -5.01
C VAL A 99 -6.21 7.37 -5.70
N ASN A 100 -7.08 7.32 -6.70
CA ASN A 100 -7.53 8.52 -7.42
C ASN A 100 -8.28 9.50 -6.49
N ARG A 101 -9.06 8.96 -5.54
CA ARG A 101 -9.75 9.76 -4.53
C ARG A 101 -8.78 10.49 -3.61
N ALA A 102 -7.76 9.78 -3.10
CA ALA A 102 -6.78 10.36 -2.17
C ALA A 102 -5.95 11.47 -2.85
N GLU A 103 -5.56 11.26 -4.10
CA GLU A 103 -4.72 12.20 -4.86
C GLU A 103 -5.52 13.31 -5.56
N GLY A 104 -6.85 13.20 -5.61
CA GLY A 104 -7.73 14.17 -6.28
C GLY A 104 -7.55 14.24 -7.80
N LYS A 105 -6.91 13.24 -8.41
CA LYS A 105 -6.62 13.15 -9.85
C LYS A 105 -6.49 11.69 -10.27
N ASP A 106 -6.42 11.44 -11.57
CA ASP A 106 -6.04 10.11 -12.05
C ASP A 106 -4.57 9.82 -11.73
N TRP A 107 -4.34 8.76 -10.97
CA TRP A 107 -3.01 8.31 -10.58
C TRP A 107 -2.93 6.79 -10.74
N ALA A 108 -2.47 6.35 -11.91
CA ALA A 108 -2.46 4.94 -12.26
C ALA A 108 -1.61 4.06 -11.31
N LEU A 109 -2.17 2.91 -10.93
CA LEU A 109 -1.44 1.80 -10.35
C LEU A 109 -0.55 1.17 -11.42
N HIS A 110 0.76 1.36 -11.30
CA HIS A 110 1.72 0.80 -12.22
C HIS A 110 1.78 -0.74 -12.08
N PRO A 111 1.56 -1.50 -13.16
CA PRO A 111 1.69 -2.95 -13.13
C PRO A 111 3.15 -3.35 -12.90
N VAL A 112 3.36 -4.35 -12.06
CA VAL A 112 4.68 -4.98 -11.88
C VAL A 112 4.56 -6.49 -11.91
N GLU A 113 5.53 -7.12 -12.56
CA GLU A 113 5.66 -8.58 -12.57
C GLU A 113 5.74 -9.11 -11.13
N ARG A 114 5.21 -10.32 -10.89
CA ARG A 114 5.07 -10.93 -9.56
C ARG A 114 6.37 -10.96 -8.74
N TYR A 115 7.49 -11.37 -9.32
CA TYR A 115 8.77 -11.41 -8.61
C TYR A 115 9.33 -10.01 -8.39
N ALA A 116 9.15 -9.08 -9.34
CA ALA A 116 9.49 -7.68 -9.13
C ALA A 116 8.68 -7.06 -7.96
N PHE A 117 7.41 -7.43 -7.81
CA PHE A 117 6.60 -7.04 -6.66
C PHE A 117 7.15 -7.63 -5.34
N TYR A 118 7.58 -8.90 -5.35
CA TYR A 118 8.21 -9.52 -4.19
C TYR A 118 9.46 -8.78 -3.73
N GLU A 119 10.32 -8.35 -4.66
CA GLU A 119 11.50 -7.55 -4.30
C GLU A 119 11.11 -6.18 -3.71
N LYS A 120 10.11 -5.50 -4.27
CA LYS A 120 9.56 -4.25 -3.68
C LYS A 120 9.01 -4.47 -2.27
N ALA A 121 8.29 -5.58 -2.05
CA ALA A 121 7.74 -5.90 -0.73
C ALA A 121 8.83 -6.25 0.30
N ARG A 122 9.94 -6.89 -0.12
CA ARG A 122 11.10 -7.13 0.76
C ARG A 122 11.80 -5.83 1.16
N SER A 123 11.90 -4.88 0.24
CA SER A 123 12.54 -3.59 0.49
C SER A 123 11.63 -2.57 1.18
N ALA A 124 10.38 -2.92 1.47
CA ALA A 124 9.45 -2.02 2.14
C ALA A 124 9.89 -1.69 3.57
N TYR A 125 9.47 -0.53 4.07
CA TYR A 125 9.58 -0.17 5.48
C TYR A 125 8.72 -1.11 6.34
N CYS A 126 7.50 -1.40 5.89
CA CYS A 126 6.62 -2.36 6.54
C CYS A 126 5.66 -3.05 5.54
N ILE A 127 5.14 -4.20 5.97
CA ILE A 127 4.04 -4.91 5.32
C ILE A 127 2.80 -4.79 6.20
N VAL A 128 1.67 -4.44 5.59
CA VAL A 128 0.35 -4.37 6.22
C VAL A 128 -0.56 -5.43 5.60
N GLN A 129 -0.92 -6.44 6.39
CA GLN A 129 -1.82 -7.49 5.94
C GLN A 129 -3.28 -7.12 6.19
N THR A 130 -4.08 -7.26 5.14
CA THR A 130 -5.54 -7.05 5.15
C THR A 130 -6.29 -8.37 5.35
N GLY A 131 -7.61 -8.30 5.51
CA GLY A 131 -8.51 -9.46 5.42
C GLY A 131 -8.93 -9.84 4.00
N ASP A 132 -8.39 -9.20 2.96
CA ASP A 132 -8.83 -9.46 1.58
C ASP A 132 -8.42 -10.87 1.13
N ARG A 133 -9.39 -11.64 0.63
CA ARG A 133 -9.22 -13.03 0.19
C ARG A 133 -9.06 -13.16 -1.33
N ARG A 134 -9.34 -12.08 -2.06
CA ARG A 134 -9.28 -12.06 -3.52
C ARG A 134 -7.81 -12.11 -3.98
N PHE A 135 -7.56 -12.76 -5.11
CA PHE A 135 -6.22 -12.83 -5.67
C PHE A 135 -5.79 -11.47 -6.24
N TYR A 136 -4.47 -11.25 -6.27
CA TYR A 136 -3.84 -10.02 -6.75
C TYR A 136 -4.28 -8.77 -5.95
N GLY A 137 -4.63 -8.95 -4.68
CA GLY A 137 -4.98 -7.89 -3.73
C GLY A 137 -3.76 -7.31 -3.01
N CYS A 138 -2.59 -7.32 -3.67
CA CYS A 138 -1.33 -6.81 -3.14
C CYS A 138 -0.91 -5.54 -3.88
N PHE A 139 -0.56 -4.51 -3.12
CA PHE A 139 -0.20 -3.18 -3.60
C PHE A 139 1.02 -2.65 -2.86
N ALA A 140 1.79 -1.78 -3.50
CA ALA A 140 2.88 -1.07 -2.85
C ALA A 140 2.78 0.43 -3.13
N PHE A 141 3.09 1.25 -2.13
CA PHE A 141 3.00 2.70 -2.22
C PHE A 141 4.28 3.34 -1.67
N MET A 142 4.76 4.38 -2.36
CA MET A 142 5.96 5.12 -1.98
C MET A 142 5.58 6.43 -1.30
N MET A 143 6.16 6.66 -0.12
CA MET A 143 5.93 7.84 0.70
C MET A 143 6.47 9.10 0.02
N GLY A 144 5.58 10.07 -0.17
CA GLY A 144 5.92 11.38 -0.70
C GLY A 144 6.34 12.38 0.37
N VAL A 145 6.17 13.66 0.04
CA VAL A 145 6.47 14.79 0.91
C VAL A 145 5.31 15.77 0.94
N ILE A 146 5.09 16.40 2.09
CA ILE A 146 4.22 17.57 2.23
C ILE A 146 5.13 18.79 2.28
N PRO A 147 4.92 19.81 1.41
CA PRO A 147 5.75 21.01 1.42
C PRO A 147 5.60 21.77 2.75
N PRO A 148 6.63 22.52 3.18
CA PRO A 148 6.51 23.38 4.35
C PRO A 148 5.41 24.44 4.14
N GLU A 149 4.73 24.80 5.23
CA GLU A 149 3.82 25.94 5.24
C GLU A 149 4.62 27.23 4.94
N ALA A 150 4.06 28.11 4.11
CA ALA A 150 4.65 29.38 3.74
C ALA A 150 4.55 30.42 4.88
#